data_AF-A0A538FFQ0-F1
#
_entry.id   AF-A0A538FFQ0-F1
#
_cell.length_a   1.000
_cell.length_b   1.000
_cell.length_c   1.000
_cell.angle_alpha   90.00
_cell.angle_beta   90.00
_cell.angle_gamma   90.00
#
_symmetry.space_group_name_H-M   'P 1'
#
loop_
_entity.id
_entity.type
_entity.pdbx_description
1 polymer ?
#
loop_
_entity_poly.entity_id
_entity_poly.type
_entity_poly.pdbx_seq_one_letter_code
_entity_poly.pdbx_strand_id
1 'polypeptide(L)'
;MESPRGLIVGAGALVAVQVAHAAVPGPSEVTGSLLGPIVGLGLLISSIAALVGAAQGREWTRPVLRTTGAVVAAGFLLYHAIPVKTPLNYPYWGDATANVWQWAPVLAAMAIGAWCTRLARPAPAVVMAEP
;
A
#
# COMPACT_ATOMS: atom_id res chain seq x y z
N MET A 1 -14.95 16.90 5.32
CA MET A 1 -14.89 15.42 5.33
C MET A 1 -14.72 14.93 3.91
N GLU A 2 -13.73 14.09 3.64
CA GLU A 2 -13.55 13.43 2.34
C GLU A 2 -14.80 12.61 1.95
N SER A 3 -15.22 12.69 0.68
CA SER A 3 -16.44 12.04 0.20
C SER A 3 -16.33 10.50 0.22
N PRO A 4 -17.43 9.76 0.41
CA PRO A 4 -17.44 8.29 0.33
C PRO A 4 -16.82 7.76 -0.98
N ARG A 5 -16.98 8.50 -2.08
CA ARG A 5 -16.39 8.18 -3.38
C ARG A 5 -14.86 8.20 -3.34
N GLY A 6 -14.27 9.15 -2.62
CA GLY A 6 -12.81 9.23 -2.45
C GLY A 6 -12.24 7.96 -1.81
N LEU A 7 -12.85 7.48 -0.73
CA LEU A 7 -12.42 6.26 -0.03
C LEU A 7 -12.54 5.01 -0.92
N ILE A 8 -13.61 4.90 -1.71
CA ILE A 8 -13.81 3.79 -2.66
C ILE A 8 -12.72 3.82 -3.73
N VAL A 9 -12.47 4.98 -4.34
CA VAL A 9 -11.43 5.13 -5.38
C VAL A 9 -10.05 4.83 -4.81
N GLY A 10 -9.72 5.35 -3.63
CA GLY A 10 -8.44 5.09 -2.97
C GLY A 10 -8.22 3.61 -2.65
N ALA A 11 -9.22 2.96 -2.03
CA ALA A 11 -9.14 1.53 -1.72
C ALA A 11 -9.08 0.68 -2.99
N GLY A 12 -9.85 1.02 -4.03
CA GLY A 12 -9.81 0.35 -5.32
C GLY A 12 -8.45 0.47 -6.02
N ALA A 13 -7.86 1.67 -6.01
CA ALA A 13 -6.52 1.90 -6.53
C ALA A 13 -5.45 1.09 -5.76
N LEU A 14 -5.58 1.00 -4.43
CA LEU A 14 -4.66 0.23 -3.59
C LEU A 14 -4.75 -1.28 -3.86
N VAL A 15 -5.95 -1.81 -4.13
CA VAL A 15 -6.13 -3.20 -4.58
C VAL A 15 -5.50 -3.41 -5.95
N ALA A 16 -5.83 -2.54 -6.91
CA ALA A 16 -5.36 -2.67 -8.30
C ALA A 16 -3.84 -2.67 -8.39
N VAL A 17 -3.15 -1.78 -7.66
CA VAL A 17 -1.69 -1.68 -7.72
C VAL A 17 -0.97 -2.88 -7.08
N GLN A 18 -1.54 -3.48 -6.02
CA GLN A 18 -0.98 -4.70 -5.43
C GLN A 18 -1.15 -5.90 -6.36
N VAL A 19 -2.29 -6.01 -7.05
CA VAL A 19 -2.50 -7.05 -8.08
C VAL A 19 -1.53 -6.85 -9.25
N ALA A 20 -1.34 -5.61 -9.71
CA ALA A 20 -0.40 -5.30 -10.77
C ALA A 20 1.06 -5.63 -10.39
N HIS A 21 1.46 -5.34 -9.14
CA HIS A 21 2.76 -5.74 -8.61
C HIS A 21 2.93 -7.27 -8.62
N ALA A 22 1.96 -8.00 -8.07
CA ALA A 22 2.00 -9.46 -8.02
C ALA A 22 2.04 -10.12 -9.42
N ALA A 23 1.50 -9.46 -10.44
CA ALA A 23 1.50 -9.94 -11.82
C ALA A 23 2.84 -9.73 -12.55
N VAL A 24 3.74 -8.90 -12.01
CA VAL A 24 5.05 -8.59 -12.62
C VAL A 24 6.16 -8.97 -11.64
N PRO A 25 6.48 -10.27 -11.51
CA PRO A 25 7.39 -10.76 -10.48
C PRO A 25 8.80 -10.18 -10.66
N GLY A 26 9.43 -9.88 -9.52
CA GLY A 26 10.82 -9.45 -9.46
C GLY A 26 11.81 -10.57 -9.81
N PRO A 27 13.06 -10.25 -10.17
CA PRO A 27 14.08 -11.25 -10.54
C PRO A 27 14.36 -12.32 -9.46
N SER A 28 14.07 -12.02 -8.20
CA SER A 28 14.30 -12.90 -7.04
C SER A 28 13.08 -13.57 -6.46
N GLU A 29 11.88 -13.22 -6.91
CA GLU A 29 10.64 -13.75 -6.32
C GLU A 29 10.39 -15.20 -6.74
N VAL A 30 11.17 -15.70 -7.70
CA VAL A 30 11.08 -17.07 -8.24
C VAL A 30 11.86 -18.09 -7.38
N THR A 31 12.77 -17.66 -6.50
CA THR A 31 13.66 -18.54 -5.71
C THR A 31 13.61 -18.29 -4.19
N GLY A 32 12.74 -17.38 -3.72
CA GLY A 32 12.80 -16.80 -2.38
C GLY A 32 11.79 -17.33 -1.34
N SER A 33 11.93 -16.81 -0.12
CA SER A 33 11.06 -17.04 1.04
C SER A 33 9.57 -16.71 0.79
N LEU A 34 8.67 -17.52 1.35
CA LEU A 34 7.21 -17.29 1.30
C LEU A 34 6.74 -16.05 2.09
N LEU A 35 7.62 -15.41 2.86
CA LEU A 35 7.25 -14.28 3.70
C LEU A 35 6.69 -13.10 2.88
N GLY A 36 7.31 -12.79 1.74
CA GLY A 36 6.84 -11.71 0.85
C GLY A 36 5.40 -11.94 0.37
N PRO A 37 5.11 -13.08 -0.29
CA PRO A 37 3.74 -13.44 -0.69
C PRO A 37 2.72 -13.45 0.45
N ILE A 38 3.07 -13.97 1.63
CA ILE A 38 2.17 -14.02 2.80
C ILE A 38 1.81 -12.60 3.26
N VAL A 39 2.80 -11.72 3.41
CA VAL A 39 2.58 -10.32 3.80
C VAL A 39 1.78 -9.59 2.72
N GLY A 40 2.13 -9.77 1.45
CA GLY A 40 1.41 -9.19 0.32
C GLY A 40 -0.06 -9.60 0.28
N LEU A 41 -0.37 -10.88 0.51
CA LEU A 41 -1.74 -11.37 0.58
C LEU A 41 -2.52 -10.74 1.75
N GLY A 42 -1.90 -10.61 2.92
CA GLY A 42 -2.52 -9.93 4.07
C GLY A 42 -2.86 -8.46 3.80
N LEU A 43 -1.96 -7.74 3.13
CA LEU A 43 -2.19 -6.35 2.72
C LEU A 43 -3.26 -6.23 1.63
N LEU A 44 -3.31 -7.17 0.69
CA LEU A 44 -4.34 -7.24 -0.33
C LEU A 44 -5.72 -7.49 0.29
N ILE A 45 -5.84 -8.46 1.19
CA ILE A 45 -7.09 -8.74 1.93
C ILE A 45 -7.54 -7.50 2.72
N SER A 46 -6.60 -6.82 3.39
CA SER A 46 -6.91 -5.59 4.15
C SER A 46 -7.40 -4.45 3.23
N SER A 47 -6.84 -4.36 2.02
CA SER A 47 -7.25 -3.38 1.00
C SER A 47 -8.64 -3.69 0.43
N ILE A 48 -8.93 -4.96 0.18
CA ILE A 48 -10.27 -5.43 -0.24
C ILE A 48 -11.29 -5.17 0.88
N ALA A 49 -10.94 -5.45 2.14
CA ALA A 49 -11.80 -5.17 3.28
C ALA A 49 -12.10 -3.67 3.36
N ALA A 50 -11.09 -2.80 3.23
CA ALA A 50 -11.29 -1.35 3.17
C ALA A 50 -12.23 -0.93 2.03
N LEU A 51 -12.07 -1.51 0.82
CA LEU A 51 -12.93 -1.24 -0.32
C LEU A 51 -14.38 -1.65 -0.07
N VAL A 52 -14.62 -2.86 0.42
CA VAL A 52 -15.96 -3.37 0.78
C VAL A 52 -16.58 -2.50 1.88
N GLY A 53 -15.81 -2.16 2.92
CA GLY A 53 -16.26 -1.28 3.98
C GLY A 53 -16.63 0.11 3.46
N ALA A 54 -15.85 0.67 2.53
CA ALA A 54 -16.11 1.98 1.92
C ALA A 54 -17.42 1.96 1.12
N ALA A 55 -17.63 0.91 0.33
CA ALA A 55 -18.86 0.71 -0.44
C ALA A 55 -20.09 0.55 0.46
N GLN A 56 -19.92 -0.01 1.66
CA GLN A 56 -20.96 -0.16 2.67
C GLN A 56 -21.09 1.02 3.64
N GLY A 57 -20.27 2.07 3.51
CA GLY A 57 -20.29 3.23 4.40
C GLY A 57 -19.86 2.93 5.85
N ARG A 58 -18.97 1.95 6.07
CA ARG A 58 -18.51 1.55 7.40
C ARG A 58 -17.49 2.54 7.99
N GLU A 59 -17.59 2.80 9.29
CA GLU A 59 -16.70 3.76 9.99
C GLU A 59 -15.24 3.27 10.10
N TRP A 60 -15.05 1.95 10.25
CA TRP A 60 -13.72 1.33 10.34
C TRP A 60 -12.92 1.40 9.03
N THR A 61 -13.54 1.75 7.91
CA THR A 61 -12.86 1.88 6.62
C THR A 61 -11.70 2.88 6.66
N ARG A 62 -11.89 4.02 7.32
CA ARG A 62 -10.85 5.06 7.40
C ARG A 62 -9.59 4.55 8.11
N PRO A 63 -9.65 4.04 9.35
CA PRO A 63 -8.45 3.54 10.01
C PRO A 63 -7.81 2.37 9.26
N VAL A 64 -8.59 1.44 8.70
CA VAL A 64 -8.04 0.31 7.92
C VAL A 64 -7.33 0.79 6.65
N LEU A 65 -7.95 1.68 5.86
CA LEU A 65 -7.35 2.21 4.64
C LEU A 65 -6.09 3.04 4.94
N ARG A 66 -6.13 3.83 6.02
CA ARG A 66 -5.00 4.66 6.45
C ARG A 66 -3.78 3.80 6.80
N THR A 67 -3.98 2.80 7.65
CA THR A 67 -2.91 1.92 8.13
C THR A 67 -2.39 1.05 7.00
N THR A 68 -3.29 0.41 6.22
CA THR A 68 -2.90 -0.41 5.08
C THR A 68 -2.12 0.41 4.05
N GLY A 69 -2.60 1.60 3.69
CA GLY A 69 -1.88 2.49 2.77
C GLY A 69 -0.49 2.89 3.28
N ALA A 70 -0.34 3.12 4.59
CA ALA A 70 0.95 3.49 5.18
C ALA A 70 1.93 2.31 5.15
N VAL A 71 1.45 1.12 5.49
CA VAL A 71 2.25 -0.12 5.47
C VAL A 71 2.65 -0.49 4.04
N VAL A 72 1.75 -0.35 3.06
CA VAL A 72 2.09 -0.54 1.64
C VAL A 72 3.17 0.45 1.22
N ALA A 73 2.99 1.75 1.47
CA ALA A 73 3.98 2.74 1.04
C ALA A 73 5.35 2.53 1.68
N ALA A 74 5.40 2.30 2.99
CA ALA A 74 6.64 2.03 3.70
C ALA A 74 7.24 0.67 3.29
N GLY A 75 6.42 -0.36 3.15
CA GLY A 75 6.86 -1.70 2.77
C GLY A 75 7.54 -1.70 1.40
N PHE A 76 6.93 -1.11 0.38
CA PHE A 76 7.52 -1.01 -0.95
C PHE A 76 8.81 -0.17 -0.96
N LEU A 77 8.84 0.94 -0.20
CA LEU A 77 10.04 1.76 -0.04
C LEU A 77 11.20 0.94 0.57
N LEU A 78 10.95 0.31 1.72
CA LEU A 78 11.95 -0.44 2.47
C LEU A 78 12.39 -1.72 1.74
N TYR A 79 11.45 -2.38 1.06
CA TYR A 79 11.68 -3.65 0.41
C TYR A 79 12.40 -3.50 -0.94
N HIS A 80 12.02 -2.51 -1.76
CA HIS A 80 12.51 -2.38 -3.14
C HIS A 80 13.36 -1.13 -3.39
N ALA A 81 13.02 0.01 -2.77
CA ALA A 81 13.56 1.29 -3.21
C ALA A 81 14.82 1.75 -2.47
N ILE A 82 15.07 1.28 -1.24
CA ILE A 82 16.33 1.57 -0.53
C ILE A 82 17.47 0.73 -1.14
N PRO A 83 18.58 1.34 -1.60
CA PRO A 83 19.69 0.64 -2.26
C PRO A 83 20.62 -0.11 -1.27
N VAL A 84 20.05 -0.75 -0.26
CA VAL A 84 20.76 -1.52 0.77
C VAL A 84 20.17 -2.91 0.82
N LYS A 85 20.96 -3.93 0.48
CA LYS A 85 20.54 -5.33 0.53
C LYS A 85 20.64 -5.86 1.96
N THR A 86 19.56 -6.45 2.45
CA THR A 86 19.45 -7.15 3.73
C THR A 86 18.78 -8.51 3.51
N PRO A 87 18.76 -9.41 4.52
CA PRO A 87 18.01 -10.66 4.43
C PRO A 87 16.48 -10.48 4.30
N LEU A 88 15.96 -9.28 4.62
CA LEU A 88 14.52 -9.00 4.70
C LEU A 88 13.99 -8.15 3.53
N ASN A 89 14.84 -7.72 2.60
CA ASN A 89 14.43 -6.90 1.47
C ASN A 89 15.05 -7.36 0.15
N TYR A 90 14.52 -6.88 -0.97
CA TYR A 90 15.09 -7.10 -2.29
C TYR A 90 15.12 -5.80 -3.10
N PRO A 91 16.20 -5.00 -2.94
CA PRO A 91 16.32 -3.75 -3.66
C PRO A 91 16.38 -4.00 -5.16
N TYR A 92 15.74 -3.11 -5.92
CA TYR A 92 15.72 -3.17 -7.38
C TYR A 92 16.92 -2.50 -8.05
N TRP A 93 17.89 -2.10 -7.23
CA TRP A 93 19.16 -1.52 -7.63
C TRP A 93 20.26 -2.59 -7.66
N GLY A 94 21.27 -2.45 -8.54
CA GLY A 94 22.45 -3.32 -8.60
C GLY A 94 22.37 -4.43 -9.65
N ASP A 95 23.18 -5.49 -9.50
CA ASP A 95 23.52 -6.47 -10.56
C ASP A 95 22.35 -7.29 -11.13
N ALA A 96 21.17 -7.26 -10.50
CA ALA A 96 19.91 -7.79 -11.02
C ALA A 96 18.84 -6.68 -11.06
N THR A 97 19.13 -5.62 -11.81
CA THR A 97 18.25 -4.44 -11.90
C THR A 97 16.87 -4.82 -12.40
N ALA A 98 15.86 -4.37 -11.67
CA ALA A 98 14.49 -4.45 -12.14
C ALA A 98 14.29 -3.52 -13.34
N ASN A 99 13.52 -3.97 -14.32
CA ASN A 99 13.18 -3.15 -15.48
C ASN A 99 12.05 -2.16 -15.15
N VAL A 100 11.70 -1.31 -16.12
CA VAL A 100 10.65 -0.29 -15.96
C VAL A 100 9.29 -0.88 -15.54
N TRP A 101 8.97 -2.08 -16.02
CA TRP A 101 7.69 -2.75 -15.74
C TRP A 101 7.61 -3.26 -14.31
N GLN A 102 8.75 -3.60 -13.70
CA GLN A 102 8.83 -3.97 -12.29
C GLN A 102 8.85 -2.73 -11.38
N TRP A 103 9.50 -1.63 -11.80
CA TRP A 103 9.52 -0.37 -11.05
C TRP A 103 8.18 0.37 -11.04
N ALA A 104 7.44 0.34 -12.14
CA ALA A 104 6.17 1.04 -12.26
C ALA A 104 5.17 0.71 -11.14
N PRO A 105 4.83 -0.57 -10.85
CA PRO A 105 3.92 -0.90 -9.76
C PRO A 105 4.51 -0.60 -8.38
N VAL A 106 5.83 -0.66 -8.20
CA VAL A 106 6.50 -0.27 -6.93
C VAL A 106 6.28 1.21 -6.62
N LEU A 107 6.57 2.09 -7.57
CA LEU A 107 6.41 3.54 -7.40
C LEU A 107 4.93 3.91 -7.26
N ALA A 108 4.06 3.26 -8.03
CA ALA A 108 2.62 3.45 -7.92
C ALA A 108 2.09 3.01 -6.54
N ALA A 109 2.55 1.87 -6.00
CA ALA A 109 2.15 1.40 -4.68
C ALA A 109 2.58 2.37 -3.58
N MET A 110 3.78 2.93 -3.67
CA MET A 110 4.26 3.98 -2.77
C MET A 110 3.38 5.23 -2.83
N ALA A 111 3.11 5.73 -4.03
CA ALA A 111 2.31 6.94 -4.23
C ALA A 111 0.86 6.76 -3.79
N ILE A 112 0.21 5.67 -4.21
CA ILE A 112 -1.18 5.35 -3.86
C ILE A 112 -1.30 5.05 -2.37
N GLY A 113 -0.36 4.31 -1.78
CA GLY A 113 -0.34 4.04 -0.35
C GLY A 113 -0.26 5.34 0.47
N ALA A 114 0.68 6.22 0.13
CA ALA A 114 0.82 7.52 0.78
C ALA A 114 -0.41 8.42 0.60
N TRP A 115 -1.02 8.38 -0.60
CA TRP A 115 -2.27 9.08 -0.87
C TRP A 115 -3.41 8.56 -0.01
N CYS A 116 -3.64 7.25 0.05
CA CYS A 116 -4.63 6.60 0.90
C CYS A 116 -4.44 6.94 2.38
N THR A 117 -3.20 6.99 2.86
CA THR A 117 -2.89 7.43 4.23
C THR A 117 -3.31 8.86 4.50
N ARG A 118 -3.12 9.78 3.54
CA ARG A 118 -3.55 11.18 3.65
C ARG A 118 -5.07 11.32 3.55
N LEU A 119 -5.67 10.65 2.56
CA LEU A 119 -7.10 10.60 2.27
C LEU A 119 -7.92 10.15 3.48
N ALA A 120 -7.41 9.14 4.21
CA ALA A 120 -8.09 8.55 5.35
C ALA A 120 -7.70 9.18 6.71
N ARG A 121 -7.09 10.38 6.71
CA ARG A 121 -6.82 11.11 7.96
C ARG A 121 -8.13 11.52 8.66
N PRO A 122 -8.21 11.38 9.99
CA PRO A 122 -9.28 11.99 10.78
C PRO A 122 -9.24 13.52 10.61
N ALA A 123 -10.41 14.16 10.71
CA ALA A 123 -10.43 15.61 10.89
C ALA A 123 -9.69 15.97 12.20
N PRO A 124 -8.95 17.08 12.24
CA PRO A 124 -8.39 17.55 13.49
C PRO A 124 -9.54 17.74 14.49
N ALA A 125 -9.37 17.24 15.71
CA ALA A 125 -10.32 17.50 16.78
C ALA A 125 -10.37 19.02 16.98
N VAL A 126 -11.55 19.63 16.81
CA VAL A 126 -11.75 21.01 17.21
C VAL A 126 -11.65 21.00 18.74
N VAL A 127 -10.53 21.48 19.27
CA VAL A 127 -10.39 21.72 20.70
C VAL A 127 -11.35 22.84 21.01
N MET A 128 -12.53 22.50 21.54
CA MET A 128 -13.44 23.48 22.11
C MET A 128 -12.71 24.04 23.33
N ALA A 129 -12.19 25.27 23.22
CA ALA A 129 -11.74 26.00 24.38
C ALA A 129 -12.97 26.20 25.27
N GLU A 130 -12.98 25.59 26.45
CA GLU A 130 -13.97 25.95 27.47
C GLU A 130 -13.73 27.42 27.87
N PRO A 131 -14.81 28.20 28.04
CA PRO A 131 -14.75 29.63 28.33
C PRO A 131 -14.17 29.97 29.71
#